data_AF-A0AAD5ULE9-F1
#
_entry.id   AF-A0AAD5ULE9-F1
#
_cell.length_a   1.000
_cell.length_b   1.000
_cell.length_c   1.000
_cell.angle_alpha   90.00
_cell.angle_beta   90.00
_cell.angle_gamma   90.00
#
_symmetry.space_group_name_H-M   'P 1'
#
loop_
_entity.id
_entity.type
_entity.pdbx_description
1 polymer ?
#
loop_
_entity_poly.entity_id
_entity_poly.type
_entity_poly.pdbx_seq_one_letter_code
_entity_poly.pdbx_strand_id
1 'polypeptide(L)'
;MDKNIKSPIGLSVSSRRGISYFELDEKLNLKKNIPMEGGAVMLSQFWGNICAADTKVYNLVSLKTNKITPLFPYDSDVLAPIVINISENEFLLVTASAQGFGIGVFISSNGDPIRGTLQWPVVPISIVQIHNLETQSLVQSIDLPTTQPPKFLTLASYPMDLNSETDGNTEYGGAVQVIIGTATDILGLMMLPWDVQLEELFESNQIEEAVVLLDKMSNGEESLAQLQRRAQFHIRAAFYYLENVNFDKAVDHFRRGNTDPRLLISLYDIKPEKKLLEEIDSPLVELVKKLESIDSIIKSYFKKEKSLNGMKSKQELIETTFHLSNKLLIDYLEYARMIDTFQSHREHIDTALFKLYTIVNMEQLYKLISSENYCDTKEFESFLEKHKKFYALSLIYKKQNQSKNVLDLWIKITLGEYVDPDFKGISEIVDYLKELEDKEVVLKYSNWIFTERKDDLFDKDEVLDYLDTFGSKARRKYLEYLILEKSIDDIQLNTKLAIIYLEEVFRLSTPTLTEETENLFLHSENYISYINFLDQRRDPFCLAKLHFFHFTKNSKVDSSAILELIQSQQVPFHFEQLAIYIKEKNTNEIITYYVQNIHDPVGAYEYIVSAEGEMEYIHQLIEECLKAE
;
A
#
# COMPACT_ATOMS: atom_id res chain seq x y z
N MET A 1 40.51 -11.13 -16.75
CA MET A 1 41.91 -11.44 -16.36
C MET A 1 42.80 -11.11 -17.54
N ASP A 2 43.53 -10.01 -17.46
CA ASP A 2 44.58 -9.67 -18.43
C ASP A 2 45.65 -10.76 -18.42
N LYS A 3 45.62 -11.67 -19.41
CA LYS A 3 46.78 -12.49 -19.76
C LYS A 3 47.79 -11.58 -20.44
N ASN A 4 48.40 -10.67 -19.67
CA ASN A 4 49.61 -9.99 -20.09
C ASN A 4 50.68 -11.08 -20.29
N ILE A 5 50.92 -11.45 -21.54
CA ILE A 5 52.06 -12.28 -21.92
C ILE A 5 53.30 -11.46 -21.55
N LYS A 6 53.85 -11.71 -20.37
CA LYS A 6 55.06 -11.04 -19.90
C LYS A 6 56.24 -11.66 -20.64
N SER A 7 57.01 -10.81 -21.32
CA SER A 7 58.30 -11.22 -21.87
C SER A 7 59.21 -11.73 -20.73
N PRO A 8 59.99 -12.80 -20.93
CA PRO A 8 60.15 -13.58 -22.17
C PRO A 8 59.06 -14.66 -22.39
N ILE A 9 58.66 -14.84 -23.65
CA ILE A 9 57.71 -15.89 -24.08
C ILE A 9 58.44 -17.23 -24.22
N GLY A 10 58.00 -18.25 -23.49
CA GLY A 10 58.50 -19.62 -23.63
C GLY A 10 57.93 -20.33 -24.86
N LEU A 11 58.78 -20.95 -25.67
CA LEU A 11 58.41 -21.71 -26.85
C LEU A 11 59.06 -23.10 -26.82
N SER A 12 58.26 -24.15 -26.86
CA SER A 12 58.77 -25.53 -27.02
C SER A 12 58.61 -26.01 -28.45
N VAL A 13 59.69 -26.55 -29.02
CA VAL A 13 59.74 -27.06 -30.39
C VAL A 13 60.23 -28.50 -30.37
N SER A 14 59.43 -29.40 -30.94
CA SER A 14 59.85 -30.79 -31.17
C SER A 14 60.76 -30.90 -32.38
N SER A 15 61.79 -31.73 -32.28
CA SER A 15 62.65 -32.16 -33.39
C SER A 15 62.83 -33.68 -33.32
N ARG A 16 63.36 -34.28 -34.40
CA ARG A 16 63.65 -35.74 -34.45
C ARG A 16 64.56 -36.25 -33.32
N ARG A 17 65.33 -35.37 -32.68
CA ARG A 17 66.34 -35.72 -31.68
C ARG A 17 65.95 -35.32 -30.25
N GLY A 18 64.84 -34.61 -30.07
CA GLY A 18 64.48 -34.05 -28.77
C GLY A 18 63.58 -32.83 -28.84
N ILE A 19 63.22 -32.32 -27.67
CA ILE A 19 62.42 -31.13 -27.46
C ILE A 19 63.34 -29.96 -27.07
N SER A 20 63.35 -28.93 -27.89
CA SER A 20 64.08 -27.69 -27.63
C SER A 20 63.16 -26.65 -27.02
N TYR A 21 63.57 -26.06 -25.89
CA TYR A 21 62.87 -24.94 -25.25
C TYR A 21 63.63 -23.65 -25.50
N PHE A 22 62.92 -22.68 -26.07
CA PHE A 22 63.39 -21.34 -26.38
C PHE A 22 62.68 -20.30 -25.52
N GLU A 23 63.35 -19.19 -25.26
CA GLU A 23 62.76 -17.97 -24.70
C GLU A 23 62.87 -16.85 -25.73
N LEU A 24 61.74 -16.29 -26.10
CA LEU A 24 61.61 -15.16 -27.00
C LEU A 24 61.41 -13.90 -26.17
N ASP A 25 62.44 -13.05 -26.16
CA ASP A 25 62.38 -11.66 -25.71
C ASP A 25 62.59 -10.76 -26.95
N GLU A 26 63.65 -9.96 -27.02
CA GLU A 26 64.07 -9.29 -28.25
C GLU A 26 64.57 -10.27 -29.35
N LYS A 27 65.09 -11.43 -28.93
CA LYS A 27 65.60 -12.49 -29.81
C LYS A 27 65.20 -13.86 -29.29
N LEU A 28 65.10 -14.83 -30.19
CA LEU A 28 64.83 -16.22 -29.84
C LEU A 28 66.11 -16.88 -29.31
N ASN A 29 66.13 -17.20 -28.01
CA ASN A 29 67.28 -17.80 -27.35
C ASN A 29 66.98 -19.25 -26.97
N LEU A 30 67.81 -20.21 -27.42
CA LEU A 30 67.73 -21.59 -26.97
C LEU A 30 68.16 -21.69 -25.51
N LYS A 31 67.32 -22.28 -24.65
CA LYS A 31 67.60 -22.42 -23.22
C LYS A 31 67.83 -23.87 -22.81
N LYS A 32 67.06 -24.81 -23.36
CA LYS A 32 67.18 -26.24 -23.03
C LYS A 32 66.97 -27.09 -24.27
N ASN A 33 67.62 -28.24 -24.31
CA ASN A 33 67.36 -29.29 -25.29
C ASN A 33 67.26 -30.61 -24.53
N ILE A 34 66.06 -31.19 -24.54
CA ILE A 34 65.72 -32.41 -23.79
C ILE A 34 65.71 -33.56 -24.79
N PRO A 35 66.63 -34.54 -24.67
CA PRO A 35 66.73 -35.64 -25.63
C PRO A 35 65.49 -36.53 -25.54
N MET A 36 64.89 -36.80 -26.71
CA MET A 36 63.72 -37.67 -26.86
C MET A 36 63.84 -38.38 -28.20
N GLU A 37 64.08 -39.69 -28.17
CA GLU A 37 64.26 -40.49 -29.38
C GLU A 37 62.97 -40.51 -30.21
N GLY A 38 63.09 -40.22 -31.51
CA GLY A 38 61.94 -40.11 -32.42
C GLY A 38 61.23 -38.75 -32.36
N GLY A 39 61.50 -37.94 -31.33
CA GLY A 39 60.81 -36.67 -31.09
C GLY A 39 59.36 -36.83 -30.68
N ALA A 40 58.69 -35.70 -30.44
CA ALA A 40 57.26 -35.66 -30.20
C ALA A 40 56.49 -35.30 -31.48
N VAL A 41 55.39 -35.99 -31.74
CA VAL A 41 54.44 -35.68 -32.82
C VAL A 41 53.38 -34.67 -32.40
N MET A 42 53.11 -34.55 -31.09
CA MET A 42 52.21 -33.57 -30.48
C MET A 42 52.85 -33.01 -29.21
N LEU A 43 52.72 -31.70 -28.99
CA LEU A 43 53.22 -31.01 -27.80
C LEU A 43 52.18 -30.01 -27.29
N SER A 44 51.96 -29.99 -25.99
CA SER A 44 51.28 -28.91 -25.30
C SER A 44 52.09 -28.51 -24.07
N GLN A 45 52.42 -27.22 -23.95
CA GLN A 45 53.20 -26.69 -22.83
C GLN A 45 52.30 -25.87 -21.92
N PHE A 46 52.42 -26.11 -20.61
CA PHE A 46 51.93 -25.21 -19.58
C PHE A 46 53.05 -24.92 -18.57
N TRP A 47 53.50 -23.65 -18.56
CA TRP A 47 54.60 -23.19 -17.71
C TRP A 47 55.83 -24.11 -17.81
N GLY A 48 56.20 -24.76 -16.71
CA GLY A 48 57.38 -25.60 -16.58
C GLY A 48 57.15 -27.07 -16.96
N ASN A 49 55.98 -27.45 -17.46
CA ASN A 49 55.64 -28.82 -17.83
C ASN A 49 55.15 -28.88 -19.27
N ILE A 50 55.60 -29.90 -19.99
CA ILE A 50 55.21 -30.18 -21.36
C ILE A 50 54.58 -31.56 -21.38
N CYS A 51 53.35 -31.67 -21.87
CA CYS A 51 52.79 -32.95 -22.23
C CYS A 51 53.05 -33.19 -23.72
N ALA A 52 53.71 -34.30 -24.01
CA ALA A 52 54.21 -34.66 -25.33
C ALA A 52 53.69 -36.05 -25.72
N ALA A 53 53.43 -36.29 -26.99
CA ALA A 53 53.22 -37.64 -27.50
C ALA A 53 54.37 -37.98 -28.47
N ASP A 54 55.07 -39.09 -28.24
CA ASP A 54 55.86 -39.72 -29.31
C ASP A 54 54.92 -40.56 -30.20
N THR A 55 55.45 -41.44 -31.05
CA THR A 55 54.62 -42.26 -31.95
C THR A 55 53.83 -43.38 -31.26
N LYS A 56 54.02 -43.61 -29.96
CA LYS A 56 53.45 -44.75 -29.21
C LYS A 56 52.89 -44.38 -27.84
N VAL A 57 53.45 -43.37 -27.17
CA VAL A 57 53.25 -43.09 -25.75
C VAL A 57 53.10 -41.59 -25.48
N TYR A 58 52.18 -41.24 -24.58
CA TYR A 58 52.13 -39.93 -23.97
C TYR A 58 53.19 -39.80 -22.88
N ASN A 59 53.89 -38.68 -22.84
CA ASN A 59 55.01 -38.40 -21.96
C ASN A 59 54.82 -37.04 -21.29
N LEU A 60 55.12 -36.97 -20.01
CA LEU A 60 55.19 -35.72 -19.26
C LEU A 60 56.65 -35.31 -19.09
N VAL A 61 57.00 -34.15 -19.61
CA VAL A 61 58.36 -33.61 -19.62
C VAL A 61 58.43 -32.39 -18.69
N SER A 62 59.23 -32.49 -17.64
CA SER A 62 59.46 -31.39 -16.71
C SER A 62 60.61 -30.51 -17.20
N LEU A 63 60.35 -29.25 -17.54
CA LEU A 63 61.39 -28.29 -17.91
C LEU A 63 62.32 -27.99 -16.73
N LYS A 64 61.89 -28.15 -15.47
CA LYS A 64 62.75 -27.89 -14.30
C LYS A 64 63.82 -28.97 -14.12
N THR A 65 63.44 -30.24 -14.25
CA THR A 65 64.31 -31.39 -13.99
C THR A 65 64.87 -32.03 -15.27
N ASN A 66 64.36 -31.64 -16.44
CA ASN A 66 64.57 -32.30 -17.73
C ASN A 66 64.19 -33.79 -17.75
N LYS A 67 63.38 -34.23 -16.77
CA LYS A 67 62.92 -35.61 -16.66
C LYS A 67 61.73 -35.82 -17.60
N ILE A 68 61.80 -36.90 -18.38
CA ILE A 68 60.68 -37.44 -19.16
C ILE A 68 60.05 -38.56 -18.34
N THR A 69 58.75 -38.47 -18.10
CA THR A 69 57.96 -39.46 -17.38
C THR A 69 56.92 -40.05 -18.34
N PRO A 70 57.04 -41.32 -18.76
CA PRO A 70 56.04 -41.94 -19.60
C PRO A 70 54.71 -42.06 -18.83
N LEU A 71 53.61 -41.75 -19.50
CA LEU A 71 52.25 -41.88 -18.99
C LEU A 71 51.68 -43.21 -19.50
N PHE A 72 50.82 -43.18 -20.51
CA PHE A 72 50.17 -44.37 -21.06
C PHE A 72 50.27 -44.40 -22.60
N PRO A 73 50.20 -45.60 -23.21
CA PRO A 73 50.26 -45.76 -24.65
C PRO A 73 48.97 -45.30 -25.33
N TYR A 74 49.06 -44.97 -26.62
CA TYR A 74 47.92 -44.73 -27.48
C TYR A 74 48.13 -45.44 -28.84
N ASP A 75 47.04 -45.71 -29.54
CA ASP A 75 47.08 -46.35 -30.86
C ASP A 75 47.11 -45.29 -31.95
N SER A 76 48.28 -45.11 -32.57
CA SER A 76 48.49 -44.14 -33.66
C SER A 76 47.75 -44.47 -34.94
N ASP A 77 47.33 -45.74 -35.12
CA ASP A 77 46.56 -46.16 -36.28
C ASP A 77 45.07 -45.79 -36.12
N VAL A 78 44.61 -45.60 -34.87
CA VAL A 78 43.22 -45.23 -34.54
C VAL A 78 43.04 -43.72 -34.41
N LEU A 79 43.99 -43.02 -33.78
CA LEU A 79 43.94 -41.56 -33.65
C LEU A 79 45.30 -40.90 -33.70
N ALA A 80 45.33 -39.68 -34.26
CA ALA A 80 46.41 -38.76 -33.98
C ALA A 80 46.36 -38.37 -32.49
N PRO A 81 47.51 -38.26 -31.79
CA PRO A 81 47.50 -37.95 -30.37
C PRO A 81 46.95 -36.54 -30.11
N ILE A 82 46.05 -36.44 -29.13
CA ILE A 82 45.39 -35.19 -28.75
C ILE A 82 45.83 -34.84 -27.33
N VAL A 83 46.43 -33.66 -27.18
CA VAL A 83 46.88 -33.11 -25.90
C VAL A 83 46.30 -31.71 -25.76
N ILE A 84 45.40 -31.53 -24.79
CA ILE A 84 44.74 -30.24 -24.52
C ILE A 84 45.13 -29.77 -23.13
N ASN A 85 45.62 -28.54 -23.01
CA ASN A 85 45.78 -27.91 -21.70
C ASN A 85 44.44 -27.31 -21.26
N ILE A 86 43.91 -27.76 -20.13
CA ILE A 86 42.61 -27.30 -19.62
C ILE A 86 42.78 -26.12 -18.67
N SER A 87 43.66 -26.29 -17.69
CA SER A 87 43.90 -25.29 -16.64
C SER A 87 45.32 -25.41 -16.11
N GLU A 88 45.61 -24.67 -15.04
CA GLU A 88 46.91 -24.75 -14.40
C GLU A 88 47.21 -26.18 -13.94
N ASN A 89 48.32 -26.74 -14.41
CA ASN A 89 48.77 -28.10 -14.07
C ASN A 89 47.81 -29.23 -14.50
N GLU A 90 46.92 -29.02 -15.45
CA GLU A 90 45.95 -30.02 -15.91
C GLU A 90 45.98 -30.17 -17.45
N PHE A 91 46.14 -31.42 -17.90
CA PHE A 91 46.09 -31.81 -19.31
C PHE A 91 45.01 -32.86 -19.54
N LEU A 92 44.29 -32.75 -20.66
CA LEU A 92 43.42 -33.80 -21.18
C LEU A 92 44.13 -34.52 -22.32
N LEU A 93 44.21 -35.84 -22.20
CA LEU A 93 44.79 -36.74 -23.18
C LEU A 93 43.71 -37.66 -23.72
N VAL A 94 43.66 -37.85 -25.03
CA VAL A 94 42.68 -38.75 -25.65
C VAL A 94 43.37 -40.05 -26.07
N THR A 95 42.74 -41.17 -25.75
CA THR A 95 43.09 -42.50 -26.24
C THR A 95 41.83 -43.17 -26.80
N ALA A 96 41.99 -44.32 -27.45
CA ALA A 96 40.89 -45.14 -27.93
C ALA A 96 40.88 -46.49 -27.21
N SER A 97 39.68 -46.99 -26.90
CA SER A 97 39.50 -48.37 -26.50
C SER A 97 39.68 -49.31 -27.68
N ALA A 98 39.86 -50.61 -27.40
CA ALA A 98 39.90 -51.65 -28.44
C ALA A 98 38.63 -51.74 -29.31
N GLN A 99 37.51 -51.15 -28.85
CA GLN A 99 36.24 -51.11 -29.56
C GLN A 99 36.02 -49.79 -30.32
N GLY A 100 37.01 -48.88 -30.34
CA GLY A 100 36.95 -47.60 -31.05
C GLY A 100 36.32 -46.44 -30.28
N PHE A 101 35.84 -46.67 -29.04
CA PHE A 101 35.38 -45.58 -28.15
C PHE A 101 36.54 -44.66 -27.78
N GLY A 102 36.34 -43.35 -27.87
CA GLY A 102 37.30 -42.38 -27.38
C GLY A 102 37.24 -42.29 -25.86
N ILE A 103 38.40 -42.21 -25.21
CA ILE A 103 38.54 -42.06 -23.76
C ILE A 103 39.48 -40.89 -23.48
N GLY A 104 38.98 -39.90 -22.74
CA GLY A 104 39.71 -38.73 -22.28
C GLY A 104 40.18 -38.94 -20.85
N VAL A 105 41.48 -38.78 -20.61
CA VAL A 105 42.11 -38.92 -19.31
C VAL A 105 42.68 -37.57 -18.87
N PHE A 106 42.25 -37.10 -17.71
CA PHE A 106 42.72 -35.86 -17.11
C PHE A 106 43.95 -36.13 -16.26
N ILE A 107 45.09 -35.55 -16.61
CA ILE A 107 46.39 -35.79 -16.00
C ILE A 107 46.92 -34.50 -15.37
N SER A 108 47.42 -34.61 -14.14
CA SER A 108 48.10 -33.53 -13.43
C SER A 108 49.52 -33.26 -13.95
N SER A 109 50.12 -32.16 -13.51
CA SER A 109 51.54 -31.86 -13.71
C SER A 109 52.54 -32.84 -13.08
N ASN A 110 52.06 -33.83 -12.30
CA ASN A 110 52.86 -34.92 -11.77
C ASN A 110 52.68 -36.23 -12.55
N GLY A 111 51.72 -36.29 -13.48
CA GLY A 111 51.39 -37.48 -14.26
C GLY A 111 50.24 -38.32 -13.69
N ASP A 112 49.68 -37.92 -12.55
CA ASP A 112 48.58 -38.64 -11.91
C ASP A 112 47.22 -38.28 -12.52
N PRO A 113 46.30 -39.25 -12.68
CA PRO A 113 44.93 -38.99 -13.11
C PRO A 113 44.14 -38.25 -12.01
N ILE A 114 43.48 -37.15 -12.37
CA ILE A 114 42.84 -36.25 -11.39
C ILE A 114 41.32 -36.15 -11.51
N ARG A 115 40.70 -36.74 -12.53
CA ARG A 115 39.24 -36.77 -12.71
C ARG A 115 38.77 -38.11 -13.27
N GLY A 116 37.45 -38.32 -13.29
CA GLY A 116 36.83 -39.38 -14.07
C GLY A 116 37.13 -39.23 -15.57
N THR A 117 37.01 -40.33 -16.31
CA THR A 117 37.30 -40.34 -17.75
C THR A 117 36.15 -39.74 -18.56
N LEU A 118 36.47 -38.88 -19.51
CA LEU A 118 35.50 -38.43 -20.52
C LEU A 118 35.34 -39.53 -21.58
N GLN A 119 34.12 -39.88 -21.97
CA GLN A 119 33.90 -40.96 -22.94
C GLN A 119 33.18 -40.43 -24.17
N TRP A 120 33.66 -40.85 -25.33
CA TRP A 120 33.04 -40.57 -26.62
C TRP A 120 32.64 -41.87 -27.31
N PRO A 121 31.42 -41.95 -27.89
CA PRO A 121 30.99 -43.08 -28.69
C PRO A 121 31.97 -43.41 -29.83
N VAL A 122 32.62 -42.38 -30.38
CA VAL A 122 33.67 -42.45 -31.40
C VAL A 122 34.69 -41.37 -31.09
N VAL A 123 35.99 -41.62 -31.36
CA VAL A 123 37.04 -40.61 -31.20
C VAL A 123 36.66 -39.31 -31.94
N PRO A 124 36.68 -38.14 -31.29
CA PRO A 124 36.29 -36.88 -31.92
C PRO A 124 37.37 -36.42 -32.92
N ILE A 125 37.08 -36.52 -34.22
CA ILE A 125 38.03 -36.17 -35.31
C ILE A 125 37.65 -34.84 -35.98
N SER A 126 36.38 -34.57 -36.23
CA SER A 126 35.90 -33.37 -36.96
C SER A 126 34.70 -32.72 -36.27
N ILE A 127 34.73 -32.69 -34.94
CA ILE A 127 33.63 -32.21 -34.11
C ILE A 127 34.20 -31.49 -32.89
N VAL A 128 33.63 -30.34 -32.55
CA VAL A 128 33.92 -29.67 -31.28
C VAL A 128 32.79 -29.97 -30.33
N GLN A 129 33.13 -30.52 -29.17
CA GLN A 129 32.16 -30.77 -28.12
C GLN A 129 32.42 -29.89 -26.92
N ILE A 130 31.38 -29.21 -26.47
CA ILE A 130 31.36 -28.41 -25.26
C ILE A 130 30.80 -29.29 -24.16
N HIS A 131 31.57 -29.47 -23.09
CA HIS A 131 31.21 -30.29 -21.94
C HIS A 131 31.19 -29.44 -20.68
N ASN A 132 30.31 -29.77 -19.75
CA ASN A 132 30.36 -29.20 -18.40
C ASN A 132 31.57 -29.77 -17.67
N LEU A 133 32.43 -28.90 -17.12
CA LEU A 133 33.69 -29.31 -16.49
C LEU A 133 33.51 -30.16 -15.23
N GLU A 134 32.42 -29.94 -14.48
CA GLU A 134 32.13 -30.63 -13.21
C GLU A 134 31.41 -31.95 -13.45
N THR A 135 30.32 -31.93 -14.24
CA THR A 135 29.49 -33.12 -14.49
C THR A 135 29.98 -33.98 -15.63
N GLN A 136 30.90 -33.46 -16.47
CA GLN A 136 31.37 -34.10 -17.71
C GLN A 136 30.27 -34.39 -18.74
N SER A 137 29.09 -33.80 -18.57
CA SER A 137 27.97 -33.97 -19.50
C SER A 137 28.17 -33.12 -20.76
N LEU A 138 27.84 -33.69 -21.92
CA LEU A 138 27.82 -32.98 -23.19
C LEU A 138 26.76 -31.86 -23.15
N VAL A 139 27.19 -30.63 -23.41
CA VAL A 139 26.33 -29.42 -23.48
C VAL A 139 25.96 -29.14 -24.94
N GLN A 140 26.95 -29.16 -25.84
CA GLN A 140 26.75 -28.84 -27.25
C GLN A 140 27.77 -29.58 -28.12
N SER A 141 27.37 -29.88 -29.35
CA SER A 141 28.23 -30.44 -30.38
C SER A 141 28.18 -29.56 -31.62
N ILE A 142 29.35 -29.22 -32.16
CA ILE A 142 29.51 -28.37 -33.33
C ILE A 142 30.27 -29.17 -34.38
N ASP A 143 29.61 -29.45 -35.50
CA ASP A 143 30.21 -30.19 -36.61
C ASP A 143 31.14 -29.28 -37.40
N LEU A 144 32.35 -29.76 -37.66
CA LEU A 144 33.31 -29.08 -38.53
C LEU A 144 33.23 -29.66 -39.95
N PRO A 145 33.55 -28.87 -40.99
CA PRO A 145 33.61 -29.38 -42.35
C PRO A 145 34.52 -30.61 -42.44
N THR A 146 33.95 -31.76 -42.82
CA THR A 146 34.65 -33.05 -42.85
C THR A 146 35.83 -33.08 -43.83
N THR A 147 35.84 -32.17 -44.81
CA THR A 147 36.90 -32.00 -45.80
C THR A 147 38.19 -31.43 -45.21
N GLN A 148 38.13 -30.85 -44.01
CA GLN A 148 39.28 -30.22 -43.36
C GLN A 148 39.29 -30.53 -41.85
N PRO A 149 39.90 -31.66 -41.44
CA PRO A 149 39.97 -32.00 -40.02
C PRO A 149 40.77 -30.94 -39.23
N PRO A 150 40.35 -30.59 -38.01
CA PRO A 150 41.09 -29.71 -37.13
C PRO A 150 42.49 -30.28 -36.84
N LYS A 151 43.51 -29.44 -36.98
CA LYS A 151 44.91 -29.75 -36.64
C LYS A 151 45.27 -29.32 -35.22
N PHE A 152 44.68 -28.22 -34.76
CA PHE A 152 44.83 -27.75 -33.38
C PHE A 152 43.60 -26.98 -32.93
N LEU A 153 43.41 -26.96 -31.61
CA LEU A 153 42.40 -26.17 -30.92
C LEU A 153 43.09 -25.42 -29.78
N THR A 154 42.92 -24.11 -29.72
CA THR A 154 43.51 -23.28 -28.66
C THR A 154 42.54 -22.21 -28.21
N LEU A 155 42.65 -21.80 -26.95
CA LEU A 155 42.03 -20.57 -26.49
C LEU A 155 42.69 -19.37 -27.18
N ALA A 156 41.89 -18.40 -27.59
CA ALA A 156 42.37 -17.12 -28.08
C ALA A 156 43.12 -16.40 -26.93
N SER A 157 44.33 -15.93 -27.20
CA SER A 157 45.13 -15.21 -26.19
C SER A 157 44.53 -13.83 -25.89
N TYR A 158 43.86 -13.24 -26.88
CA TYR A 158 43.07 -12.04 -26.78
C TYR A 158 41.71 -12.32 -27.42
N PRO A 159 40.58 -11.90 -26.81
CA PRO A 159 39.30 -11.94 -27.48
C PRO A 159 39.43 -11.15 -28.77
N MET A 160 39.28 -11.81 -29.92
CA MET A 160 39.20 -11.10 -31.19
C MET A 160 37.76 -10.68 -31.36
N ASP A 161 37.51 -9.38 -31.17
CA ASP A 161 36.25 -8.78 -31.53
C ASP A 161 36.16 -8.79 -33.06
N LEU A 162 35.31 -9.65 -33.60
CA LEU A 162 34.98 -9.60 -35.02
C LEU A 162 34.00 -8.43 -35.21
N ASN A 163 34.30 -7.56 -36.17
CA ASN A 163 33.37 -6.51 -36.58
C ASN A 163 32.04 -7.17 -36.97
N SER A 164 30.94 -6.57 -36.54
CA SER A 164 29.58 -7.06 -36.82
C SER A 164 29.40 -7.29 -38.32
N GLU A 165 29.18 -8.55 -38.71
CA GLU A 165 28.62 -8.84 -40.03
C GLU A 165 27.11 -8.57 -39.95
N THR A 166 26.62 -7.70 -40.83
CA THR A 166 25.20 -7.40 -40.97
C THR A 166 24.56 -8.46 -41.85
N ASP A 167 24.03 -9.52 -41.25
CA ASP A 167 23.06 -10.37 -41.93
C ASP A 167 21.66 -9.95 -41.46
N GLY A 168 20.95 -9.19 -42.30
CA GLY A 168 19.56 -8.76 -42.09
C GLY A 168 19.22 -8.21 -40.69
N ASN A 169 19.41 -6.90 -40.48
CA ASN A 169 18.98 -6.13 -39.29
C ASN A 169 19.61 -6.48 -37.92
N THR A 170 20.39 -7.55 -37.80
CA THR A 170 21.03 -7.93 -36.53
C THR A 170 22.55 -7.84 -36.63
N GLU A 171 23.15 -6.90 -35.89
CA GLU A 171 24.60 -6.84 -35.67
C GLU A 171 24.99 -7.83 -34.56
N TYR A 172 25.60 -8.95 -34.93
CA TYR A 172 26.20 -9.86 -33.95
C TYR A 172 27.69 -9.56 -33.84
N GLY A 173 28.05 -8.75 -32.84
CA GLY A 173 29.44 -8.60 -32.40
C GLY A 173 29.72 -9.59 -31.27
N GLY A 174 30.81 -10.34 -31.36
CA GLY A 174 31.19 -11.25 -30.29
C GLY A 174 32.67 -11.56 -30.30
N ALA A 175 33.17 -11.95 -29.12
CA ALA A 175 34.55 -12.29 -28.92
C ALA A 175 34.79 -13.75 -29.30
N VAL A 176 35.68 -13.97 -30.26
CA VAL A 176 36.20 -15.32 -30.54
C VAL A 176 37.06 -15.77 -29.36
N GLN A 177 36.63 -16.83 -28.68
CA GLN A 177 37.35 -17.38 -27.52
C GLN A 177 38.13 -18.65 -27.85
N VAL A 178 37.69 -19.41 -28.85
CA VAL A 178 38.37 -20.64 -29.28
C VAL A 178 38.74 -20.51 -30.74
N ILE A 179 40.00 -20.82 -31.05
CA ILE A 179 40.54 -20.84 -32.40
C ILE A 179 40.80 -22.29 -32.79
N ILE A 180 40.36 -22.64 -33.99
CA ILE A 180 40.53 -23.96 -34.58
C ILE A 180 41.33 -23.79 -35.86
N GLY A 181 42.53 -24.34 -35.91
CA GLY A 181 43.31 -24.36 -37.15
C GLY A 181 43.06 -25.64 -37.93
N THR A 182 42.72 -25.52 -39.20
CA THR A 182 42.61 -26.65 -40.14
C THR A 182 43.86 -26.72 -41.02
N ALA A 183 43.81 -27.52 -42.09
CA ALA A 183 44.90 -27.58 -43.06
C ALA A 183 45.05 -26.29 -43.89
N THR A 184 43.97 -25.54 -44.09
CA THR A 184 43.90 -24.39 -45.00
C THR A 184 43.35 -23.14 -44.34
N ASP A 185 42.53 -23.28 -43.29
CA ASP A 185 41.73 -22.20 -42.73
C ASP A 185 41.92 -22.09 -41.21
N ILE A 186 41.61 -20.92 -40.67
CA ILE A 186 41.53 -20.66 -39.23
C ILE A 186 40.09 -20.30 -38.92
N LEU A 187 39.42 -21.14 -38.13
CA LEU A 187 38.05 -20.93 -37.69
C LEU A 187 38.05 -20.34 -36.28
N GLY A 188 37.07 -19.49 -35.98
CA GLY A 188 36.84 -18.93 -34.66
C GLY A 188 35.48 -19.37 -34.12
N LEU A 189 35.43 -19.91 -32.90
CA LEU A 189 34.19 -20.07 -32.17
C LEU A 189 33.93 -18.81 -31.34
N MET A 190 32.81 -18.18 -31.65
CA MET A 190 32.29 -17.01 -30.99
C MET A 190 31.16 -17.42 -30.05
N MET A 191 31.11 -16.83 -28.86
CA MET A 191 29.90 -16.92 -28.04
C MET A 191 28.85 -15.96 -28.59
N LEU A 192 27.63 -16.46 -28.83
CA LEU A 192 26.51 -15.59 -29.18
C LEU A 192 26.27 -14.58 -28.05
N PRO A 193 25.91 -13.32 -28.37
CA PRO A 193 25.49 -12.37 -27.35
C PRO A 193 24.27 -12.89 -26.57
N TRP A 194 24.21 -12.57 -25.28
CA TRP A 194 23.21 -13.13 -24.36
C TRP A 194 21.77 -12.78 -24.76
N ASP A 195 21.56 -11.61 -25.34
CA ASP A 195 20.28 -11.12 -25.84
C ASP A 195 19.75 -11.97 -27.00
N VAL A 196 20.63 -12.51 -27.83
CA VAL A 196 20.29 -13.42 -28.94
C VAL A 196 19.90 -14.78 -28.39
N GLN A 197 20.70 -15.30 -27.46
CA GLN A 197 20.40 -16.56 -26.77
C GLN A 197 19.06 -16.47 -26.04
N LEU A 198 18.76 -15.33 -25.41
CA LEU A 198 17.45 -15.10 -24.81
C LEU A 198 16.35 -15.08 -25.85
N GLU A 199 16.52 -14.38 -26.97
CA GLU A 199 15.50 -14.34 -28.01
C GLU A 199 15.15 -15.76 -28.49
N GLU A 200 16.15 -16.61 -28.75
CA GLU A 200 15.96 -18.02 -29.12
C GLU A 200 15.23 -18.82 -28.02
N LEU A 201 15.56 -18.61 -26.75
CA LEU A 201 14.89 -19.27 -25.63
C LEU A 201 13.43 -18.82 -25.47
N PHE A 202 13.14 -17.54 -25.73
CA PHE A 202 11.78 -17.02 -25.72
C PHE A 202 10.96 -17.57 -26.91
N GLU A 203 11.54 -17.63 -28.11
CA GLU A 203 10.90 -18.19 -29.31
C GLU A 203 10.62 -19.70 -29.18
N SER A 204 11.52 -20.43 -28.52
CA SER A 204 11.36 -21.86 -28.21
C SER A 204 10.49 -22.14 -26.97
N ASN A 205 9.96 -21.09 -26.32
CA ASN A 205 9.11 -21.17 -25.12
C ASN A 205 9.81 -21.82 -23.90
N GLN A 206 11.15 -21.71 -23.81
CA GLN A 206 11.97 -22.14 -22.68
C GLN A 206 12.23 -20.97 -21.71
N ILE A 207 11.16 -20.40 -21.16
CA ILE A 207 11.22 -19.14 -20.40
C ILE A 207 12.00 -19.29 -19.09
N GLU A 208 11.91 -20.43 -18.40
CA GLU A 208 12.68 -20.65 -17.17
C GLU A 208 14.19 -20.64 -17.42
N GLU A 209 14.65 -21.26 -18.51
CA GLU A 209 16.05 -21.25 -18.91
C GLU A 209 16.50 -19.84 -19.30
N ALA A 210 15.63 -19.10 -20.00
CA ALA A 210 15.86 -17.69 -20.33
C ALA A 210 16.05 -16.84 -19.07
N VAL A 211 15.20 -17.02 -18.05
CA VAL A 211 15.32 -16.30 -16.78
C VAL A 211 16.61 -16.67 -16.04
N VAL A 212 16.99 -17.95 -16.02
CA VAL A 212 18.27 -18.38 -15.42
C VAL A 212 19.47 -17.73 -16.13
N LEU A 213 19.43 -17.63 -17.46
CA LEU A 213 20.46 -16.93 -18.22
C LEU A 213 20.48 -15.43 -17.87
N LEU A 214 19.31 -14.79 -17.87
CA LEU A 214 19.13 -13.37 -17.54
C LEU A 214 19.66 -13.01 -16.14
N ASP A 215 19.48 -13.90 -15.16
CA ASP A 215 19.98 -13.73 -13.79
C ASP A 215 21.50 -13.88 -13.70
N LYS A 216 22.12 -14.74 -14.51
CA LYS A 216 23.58 -14.93 -14.51
C LYS A 216 24.34 -13.73 -15.06
N MET A 217 23.73 -12.97 -15.96
CA MET A 217 24.37 -11.81 -16.61
C MET A 217 24.49 -10.59 -15.70
N SER A 218 23.79 -10.57 -14.56
CA SER A 218 23.68 -9.39 -13.67
C SER A 218 24.95 -9.01 -12.89
N ASN A 219 26.07 -9.67 -13.14
CA ASN A 219 27.24 -9.65 -12.26
C ASN A 219 28.39 -8.77 -12.78
N GLY A 220 28.16 -7.91 -13.80
CA GLY A 220 29.16 -7.02 -14.39
C GLY A 220 28.71 -5.56 -14.50
N GLU A 221 29.64 -4.68 -14.90
CA GLU A 221 29.31 -3.29 -15.27
C GLU A 221 28.51 -3.29 -16.58
N GLU A 222 27.22 -2.92 -16.52
CA GLU A 222 26.32 -2.88 -17.67
C GLU A 222 26.18 -1.45 -18.20
N SER A 223 26.19 -1.29 -19.53
CA SER A 223 25.80 -0.03 -20.18
C SER A 223 24.30 0.23 -20.05
N LEU A 224 23.87 1.49 -20.20
CA LEU A 224 22.44 1.86 -20.14
C LEU A 224 21.59 1.08 -21.16
N ALA A 225 22.12 0.84 -22.37
CA ALA A 225 21.43 0.07 -23.40
C ALA A 225 21.24 -1.41 -23.00
N GLN A 226 22.24 -2.00 -22.33
CA GLN A 226 22.14 -3.36 -21.80
C GLN A 226 21.10 -3.44 -20.67
N LEU A 227 21.09 -2.46 -19.75
CA LEU A 227 20.09 -2.36 -18.69
C LEU A 227 18.66 -2.26 -19.26
N GLN A 228 18.45 -1.40 -20.28
CA GLN A 228 17.16 -1.26 -20.94
C GLN A 228 16.73 -2.56 -21.64
N ARG A 229 17.64 -3.20 -22.36
CA ARG A 229 17.34 -4.46 -23.07
C ARG A 229 17.03 -5.59 -22.09
N ARG A 230 17.76 -5.66 -20.98
CA ARG A 230 17.51 -6.60 -19.89
C ARG A 230 16.15 -6.38 -19.25
N ALA A 231 15.78 -5.11 -18.99
CA ALA A 231 14.46 -4.76 -18.47
C ALA A 231 13.34 -5.26 -19.41
N GLN A 232 13.50 -5.13 -20.73
CA GLN A 232 12.52 -5.64 -21.71
C GLN A 232 12.31 -7.15 -21.61
N PHE A 233 13.38 -7.93 -21.43
CA PHE A 233 13.24 -9.38 -21.21
C PHE A 233 12.54 -9.72 -19.88
N HIS A 234 12.82 -8.96 -18.81
CA HIS A 234 12.05 -9.09 -17.56
C HIS A 234 10.56 -8.77 -17.76
N ILE A 235 10.21 -7.72 -18.52
CA ILE A 235 8.81 -7.42 -18.83
C ILE A 235 8.15 -8.57 -19.59
N ARG A 236 8.82 -9.14 -20.61
CA ARG A 236 8.31 -10.30 -21.36
C ARG A 236 8.08 -11.51 -20.45
N ALA A 237 9.04 -11.84 -19.58
CA ALA A 237 8.90 -12.90 -18.59
C ALA A 237 7.73 -12.63 -17.63
N ALA A 238 7.55 -11.38 -17.20
CA ALA A 238 6.45 -10.99 -16.30
C ALA A 238 5.07 -11.25 -16.93
N PHE A 239 4.88 -10.86 -18.20
CA PHE A 239 3.63 -11.14 -18.92
C PHE A 239 3.43 -12.64 -19.17
N TYR A 240 4.48 -13.39 -19.46
CA TYR A 240 4.40 -14.85 -19.54
C TYR A 240 3.92 -15.46 -18.22
N TYR A 241 4.49 -15.06 -17.08
CA TYR A 241 4.06 -15.57 -15.78
C TYR A 241 2.65 -15.11 -15.42
N LEU A 242 2.24 -13.89 -15.80
CA LEU A 242 0.88 -13.41 -15.63
C LEU A 242 -0.14 -14.26 -16.40
N GLU A 243 0.14 -14.57 -17.68
CA GLU A 243 -0.70 -15.43 -18.52
C GLU A 243 -0.83 -16.86 -17.98
N ASN A 244 0.22 -17.33 -17.29
CA ASN A 244 0.28 -18.64 -16.64
C ASN A 244 -0.11 -18.60 -15.15
N VAL A 245 -0.71 -17.49 -14.69
CA VAL A 245 -1.27 -17.35 -13.33
C VAL A 245 -0.22 -17.53 -12.22
N ASN A 246 1.06 -17.34 -12.54
CA ASN A 246 2.17 -17.36 -11.58
C ASN A 246 2.48 -15.95 -11.08
N PHE A 247 1.64 -15.46 -10.18
CA PHE A 247 1.67 -14.08 -9.72
C PHE A 247 2.93 -13.70 -8.93
N ASP A 248 3.47 -14.63 -8.13
CA ASP A 248 4.67 -14.38 -7.32
C ASP A 248 5.91 -14.12 -8.20
N LYS A 249 6.08 -14.89 -9.28
CA LYS A 249 7.17 -14.63 -10.25
C LYS A 249 6.88 -13.41 -11.12
N ALA A 250 5.62 -13.21 -11.49
CA ALA A 250 5.24 -12.07 -12.33
C ALA A 250 5.57 -10.73 -11.65
N VAL A 251 5.24 -10.56 -10.35
CA VAL A 251 5.51 -9.31 -9.64
C VAL A 251 7.01 -9.00 -9.53
N ASP A 252 7.86 -10.01 -9.29
CA ASP A 252 9.32 -9.83 -9.25
C ASP A 252 9.84 -9.31 -10.60
N HIS A 253 9.40 -9.93 -11.70
CA HIS A 253 9.83 -9.54 -13.03
C HIS A 253 9.24 -8.19 -13.48
N PHE A 254 8.01 -7.84 -13.08
CA PHE A 254 7.48 -6.50 -13.33
C PHE A 254 8.33 -5.41 -12.64
N ARG A 255 8.78 -5.67 -11.41
CA ARG A 255 9.69 -4.78 -10.64
C ARG A 255 11.04 -4.64 -11.33
N ARG A 256 11.69 -5.76 -11.69
CA ARG A 256 12.99 -5.78 -12.36
C ARG A 256 12.95 -5.17 -13.76
N GLY A 257 11.78 -5.23 -14.42
CA GLY A 257 11.53 -4.59 -15.70
C GLY A 257 11.16 -3.11 -15.62
N ASN A 258 10.90 -2.55 -14.43
CA ASN A 258 10.32 -1.21 -14.25
C ASN A 258 9.15 -0.95 -15.20
N THR A 259 8.17 -1.86 -15.18
CA THR A 259 7.02 -1.83 -16.10
C THR A 259 6.13 -0.61 -15.83
N ASP A 260 5.60 0.05 -16.86
CA ASP A 260 4.65 1.14 -16.64
C ASP A 260 3.42 0.63 -15.85
N PRO A 261 3.15 1.15 -14.63
CA PRO A 261 2.04 0.67 -13.80
C PRO A 261 0.68 0.87 -14.46
N ARG A 262 0.53 1.85 -15.37
CA ARG A 262 -0.73 2.11 -16.09
C ARG A 262 -1.11 0.95 -17.00
N LEU A 263 -0.12 0.22 -17.55
CA LEU A 263 -0.36 -0.99 -18.35
C LEU A 263 -1.02 -2.07 -17.49
N LEU A 264 -0.49 -2.32 -16.29
CA LEU A 264 -1.06 -3.33 -15.39
C LEU A 264 -2.44 -2.89 -14.90
N ILE A 265 -2.62 -1.64 -14.46
CA ILE A 265 -3.91 -1.12 -14.00
C ILE A 265 -4.99 -1.30 -15.08
N SER A 266 -4.64 -1.11 -16.36
CA SER A 266 -5.61 -1.23 -17.46
C SER A 266 -6.20 -2.62 -17.65
N LEU A 267 -5.54 -3.68 -17.14
CA LEU A 267 -6.05 -5.05 -17.17
C LEU A 267 -7.12 -5.33 -16.12
N TYR A 268 -7.30 -4.44 -15.14
CA TYR A 268 -8.23 -4.63 -14.02
C TYR A 268 -9.43 -3.68 -14.14
N ASP A 269 -10.57 -4.10 -13.58
CA ASP A 269 -11.82 -3.30 -13.60
C ASP A 269 -11.78 -2.09 -12.65
N ILE A 270 -10.70 -1.91 -11.91
CA ILE A 270 -10.45 -0.77 -11.02
C ILE A 270 -9.81 0.43 -11.73
N LYS A 271 -9.64 0.39 -13.05
CA LYS A 271 -8.98 1.46 -13.79
C LYS A 271 -9.60 2.84 -13.50
N PRO A 272 -8.81 3.93 -13.46
CA PRO A 272 -9.32 5.29 -13.41
C PRO A 272 -10.29 5.56 -14.56
N GLU A 273 -11.19 6.54 -14.41
CA GLU A 273 -12.16 6.89 -15.46
C GLU A 273 -11.49 7.43 -16.74
N LYS A 274 -10.23 7.90 -16.64
CA LYS A 274 -9.41 8.32 -17.76
C LYS A 274 -8.99 7.13 -18.62
N LYS A 275 -8.88 7.36 -19.94
CA LYS A 275 -8.45 6.34 -20.89
C LYS A 275 -6.94 6.08 -20.82
N LEU A 276 -6.52 5.31 -19.82
CA LEU A 276 -5.11 4.99 -19.55
C LEU A 276 -4.29 4.58 -20.77
N LEU A 277 -4.81 3.66 -21.61
CA LEU A 277 -4.05 3.10 -22.73
C LEU A 277 -3.82 4.10 -23.88
N GLU A 278 -4.59 5.18 -23.98
CA GLU A 278 -4.38 6.22 -24.99
C GLU A 278 -3.23 7.17 -24.60
N GLU A 279 -2.84 7.19 -23.32
CA GLU A 279 -1.79 8.05 -22.77
C GLU A 279 -0.41 7.37 -22.68
N ILE A 280 -0.29 6.14 -23.20
CA ILE A 280 0.93 5.34 -23.13
C ILE A 280 1.51 5.17 -24.53
N ASP A 281 2.71 5.70 -24.75
CA ASP A 281 3.49 5.48 -25.96
C ASP A 281 4.43 4.29 -25.76
N SER A 282 3.91 3.06 -25.94
CA SER A 282 4.67 1.82 -25.76
C SER A 282 4.15 0.70 -26.65
N PRO A 283 5.03 -0.12 -27.27
CA PRO A 283 4.61 -1.29 -28.04
C PRO A 283 3.88 -2.34 -27.19
N LEU A 284 4.04 -2.28 -25.86
CA LEU A 284 3.35 -3.16 -24.91
C LEU A 284 1.84 -2.92 -24.86
N VAL A 285 1.36 -1.76 -25.31
CA VAL A 285 -0.07 -1.44 -25.36
C VAL A 285 -0.83 -2.44 -26.24
N GLU A 286 -0.25 -2.88 -27.36
CA GLU A 286 -0.88 -3.88 -28.22
C GLU A 286 -0.96 -5.26 -27.55
N LEU A 287 0.06 -5.64 -26.79
CA LEU A 287 0.06 -6.89 -26.01
C LEU A 287 -1.05 -6.85 -24.96
N VAL A 288 -1.13 -5.77 -24.17
CA VAL A 288 -2.15 -5.60 -23.14
C VAL A 288 -3.56 -5.59 -23.72
N LYS A 289 -3.77 -4.97 -24.89
CA LYS A 289 -5.05 -5.03 -25.62
C LYS A 289 -5.43 -6.45 -26.02
N LYS A 290 -4.48 -7.29 -26.43
CA LYS A 290 -4.72 -8.71 -26.76
C LYS A 290 -5.07 -9.56 -25.54
N LEU A 291 -4.54 -9.21 -24.37
CA LEU A 291 -4.84 -9.89 -23.10
C LEU A 291 -6.25 -9.56 -22.56
N GLU A 292 -6.86 -8.47 -23.04
CA GLU A 292 -8.18 -7.95 -22.67
C GLU A 292 -8.32 -7.52 -21.20
N SER A 293 -8.30 -8.47 -20.27
CA SER A 293 -8.50 -8.24 -18.83
C SER A 293 -7.91 -9.37 -18.00
N ILE A 294 -7.64 -9.12 -16.72
CA ILE A 294 -7.18 -10.13 -15.78
C ILE A 294 -8.20 -11.26 -15.62
N ASP A 295 -9.49 -10.94 -15.70
CA ASP A 295 -10.58 -11.93 -15.70
C ASP A 295 -10.51 -12.85 -16.92
N SER A 296 -10.27 -12.28 -18.11
CA SER A 296 -10.08 -13.05 -19.35
C SER A 296 -8.86 -13.97 -19.25
N ILE A 297 -7.74 -13.48 -18.70
CA ILE A 297 -6.51 -14.26 -18.50
C ILE A 297 -6.79 -15.47 -17.60
N ILE A 298 -7.33 -15.23 -16.39
CA ILE A 298 -7.60 -16.28 -15.40
C ILE A 298 -8.59 -17.31 -15.98
N LYS A 299 -9.68 -16.86 -16.61
CA LYS A 299 -10.68 -17.76 -17.22
C LYS A 299 -10.09 -18.56 -18.38
N SER A 300 -9.22 -17.96 -19.20
CA SER A 300 -8.54 -18.63 -20.32
C SER A 300 -7.57 -19.71 -19.83
N TYR A 301 -6.80 -19.42 -18.79
CA TYR A 301 -5.88 -20.37 -18.16
C TYR A 301 -6.63 -21.64 -17.68
N PHE A 302 -7.65 -21.46 -16.84
CA PHE A 302 -8.46 -22.56 -16.33
C PHE A 302 -9.32 -23.26 -17.40
N LYS A 303 -9.52 -22.65 -18.58
CA LYS A 303 -10.18 -23.30 -19.73
C LYS A 303 -9.22 -24.25 -20.47
N LYS A 304 -7.95 -23.86 -20.60
CA LYS A 304 -6.90 -24.69 -21.22
C LYS A 304 -6.47 -25.84 -20.31
N GLU A 305 -6.57 -25.65 -19.00
CA GLU A 305 -6.14 -26.62 -18.01
C GLU A 305 -7.12 -27.80 -17.89
N LYS A 306 -6.73 -28.94 -18.49
CA LYS A 306 -7.57 -30.15 -18.61
C LYS A 306 -7.72 -30.95 -17.31
N SER A 307 -6.91 -30.66 -16.28
CA SER A 307 -6.84 -31.41 -15.02
C SER A 307 -8.00 -31.11 -14.05
N LEU A 308 -8.79 -30.06 -14.27
CA LEU A 308 -9.79 -29.54 -13.32
C LEU A 308 -11.25 -29.89 -13.65
N ASN A 309 -11.50 -30.89 -14.49
CA ASN A 309 -12.86 -31.30 -14.83
C ASN A 309 -13.54 -32.05 -13.67
N GLY A 310 -14.37 -31.35 -12.89
CA GLY A 310 -15.42 -32.03 -12.12
C GLY A 310 -15.87 -31.49 -10.77
N MET A 311 -15.45 -30.31 -10.28
CA MET A 311 -15.85 -29.91 -8.92
C MET A 311 -16.33 -28.47 -8.82
N LYS A 312 -17.25 -28.26 -7.86
CA LYS A 312 -17.59 -26.97 -7.25
C LYS A 312 -16.36 -26.13 -6.87
N SER A 313 -15.18 -26.78 -6.73
CA SER A 313 -13.87 -26.15 -6.51
C SER A 313 -13.36 -25.27 -7.65
N LYS A 314 -13.80 -25.42 -8.92
CA LYS A 314 -13.23 -24.61 -10.01
C LYS A 314 -13.56 -23.12 -9.86
N GLN A 315 -14.77 -22.81 -9.38
CA GLN A 315 -15.19 -21.42 -9.18
C GLN A 315 -14.50 -20.80 -7.96
N GLU A 316 -14.42 -21.52 -6.84
CA GLU A 316 -13.67 -21.10 -5.65
C GLU A 316 -12.17 -20.88 -5.96
N LEU A 317 -11.58 -21.72 -6.83
CA LEU A 317 -10.21 -21.54 -7.29
C LEU A 317 -10.06 -20.30 -8.18
N ILE A 318 -11.00 -20.03 -9.08
CA ILE A 318 -10.99 -18.80 -9.88
C ILE A 318 -11.09 -17.57 -8.97
N GLU A 319 -11.97 -17.60 -7.97
CA GLU A 319 -12.12 -16.51 -6.99
C GLU A 319 -10.83 -16.32 -6.16
N THR A 320 -10.25 -17.40 -5.65
CA THR A 320 -8.96 -17.36 -4.94
C THR A 320 -7.84 -16.81 -5.83
N THR A 321 -7.82 -17.21 -7.09
CA THR A 321 -6.85 -16.74 -8.08
C THR A 321 -7.03 -15.24 -8.35
N PHE A 322 -8.27 -14.76 -8.41
CA PHE A 322 -8.57 -13.33 -8.55
C PHE A 322 -8.12 -12.52 -7.31
N HIS A 323 -8.26 -13.09 -6.11
CA HIS A 323 -7.68 -12.47 -4.91
C HIS A 323 -6.15 -12.38 -4.99
N LEU A 324 -5.48 -13.42 -5.49
CA LEU A 324 -4.03 -13.41 -5.67
C LEU A 324 -3.58 -12.42 -6.76
N SER A 325 -4.35 -12.25 -7.84
CA SER A 325 -4.03 -11.25 -8.87
C SER A 325 -4.15 -9.82 -8.32
N ASN A 326 -5.18 -9.53 -7.52
CA ASN A 326 -5.30 -8.24 -6.84
C ASN A 326 -4.12 -7.98 -5.89
N LYS A 327 -3.67 -9.02 -5.17
CA LYS A 327 -2.46 -8.92 -4.34
C LYS A 327 -1.22 -8.58 -5.17
N LEU A 328 -1.00 -9.23 -6.31
CA LEU A 328 0.08 -8.87 -7.23
C LEU A 328 0.03 -7.40 -7.62
N LEU A 329 -1.16 -6.90 -7.98
CA LEU A 329 -1.31 -5.51 -8.39
C LEU A 329 -1.00 -4.54 -7.24
N ILE A 330 -1.50 -4.83 -6.03
CA ILE A 330 -1.16 -4.06 -4.82
C ILE A 330 0.36 -4.05 -4.60
N ASP A 331 0.98 -5.24 -4.55
CA ASP A 331 2.42 -5.41 -4.29
C ASP A 331 3.28 -4.68 -5.34
N TYR A 332 2.80 -4.61 -6.58
CA TYR A 332 3.48 -3.87 -7.65
C TYR A 332 3.28 -2.36 -7.54
N LEU A 333 2.06 -1.91 -7.28
CA LEU A 333 1.72 -0.48 -7.18
C LEU A 333 2.35 0.18 -5.95
N GLU A 334 2.44 -0.53 -4.82
CA GLU A 334 3.19 -0.06 -3.64
C GLU A 334 4.66 0.14 -3.95
N TYR A 335 5.29 -0.81 -4.67
CA TYR A 335 6.64 -0.64 -5.19
C TYR A 335 6.72 0.57 -6.12
N ALA A 336 5.83 0.65 -7.12
CA ALA A 336 5.85 1.72 -8.12
C ALA A 336 5.68 3.12 -7.50
N ARG A 337 4.90 3.25 -6.42
CA ARG A 337 4.72 4.49 -5.67
C ARG A 337 6.03 5.02 -5.06
N MET A 338 6.98 4.13 -4.75
CA MET A 338 8.30 4.48 -4.18
C MET A 338 9.37 4.79 -5.24
N ILE A 339 9.12 4.50 -6.52
CA ILE A 339 10.09 4.67 -7.60
C ILE A 339 9.91 6.03 -8.28
N ASP A 340 10.98 6.83 -8.32
CA ASP A 340 10.98 8.17 -8.90
C ASP A 340 10.61 8.19 -10.40
N THR A 341 10.94 7.12 -11.14
CA THR A 341 10.57 6.95 -12.55
C THR A 341 9.06 7.08 -12.78
N PHE A 342 8.22 6.75 -11.79
CA PHE A 342 6.76 6.78 -11.92
C PHE A 342 6.12 7.97 -11.19
N GLN A 343 6.89 9.00 -10.84
CA GLN A 343 6.36 10.17 -10.14
C GLN A 343 5.21 10.86 -10.90
N SER A 344 5.29 10.90 -12.24
CA SER A 344 4.24 11.45 -13.11
C SER A 344 2.97 10.60 -13.18
N HIS A 345 2.98 9.38 -12.64
CA HIS A 345 1.87 8.44 -12.67
C HIS A 345 1.22 8.23 -11.29
N ARG A 346 1.65 8.99 -10.27
CA ARG A 346 1.16 8.84 -8.89
C ARG A 346 -0.36 8.97 -8.76
N GLU A 347 -0.99 9.84 -9.54
CA GLU A 347 -2.46 9.95 -9.58
C GLU A 347 -3.09 8.59 -9.91
N HIS A 348 -2.67 7.94 -10.99
CA HIS A 348 -3.23 6.64 -11.40
C HIS A 348 -2.90 5.53 -10.40
N ILE A 349 -1.69 5.54 -9.86
CA ILE A 349 -1.23 4.55 -8.87
C ILE A 349 -2.06 4.66 -7.59
N ASP A 350 -2.17 5.85 -7.01
CA ASP A 350 -2.90 6.08 -5.77
C ASP A 350 -4.41 5.81 -5.96
N THR A 351 -5.00 6.21 -7.11
CA THR A 351 -6.41 5.92 -7.41
C THR A 351 -6.67 4.41 -7.52
N ALA A 352 -5.78 3.68 -8.18
CA ALA A 352 -5.91 2.22 -8.30
C ALA A 352 -5.72 1.53 -6.93
N LEU A 353 -4.72 1.94 -6.13
CA LEU A 353 -4.50 1.43 -4.78
C LEU A 353 -5.70 1.69 -3.87
N PHE A 354 -6.29 2.89 -3.95
CA PHE A 354 -7.49 3.22 -3.20
C PHE A 354 -8.67 2.30 -3.52
N LYS A 355 -8.94 2.07 -4.82
CA LYS A 355 -10.01 1.16 -5.25
C LYS A 355 -9.74 -0.27 -4.80
N LEU A 356 -8.50 -0.74 -4.88
CA LEU A 356 -8.10 -2.06 -4.38
C LEU A 356 -8.25 -2.20 -2.87
N TYR A 357 -7.77 -1.23 -2.09
CA TYR A 357 -7.87 -1.27 -0.63
C TYR A 357 -9.30 -1.21 -0.13
N THR A 358 -10.17 -0.47 -0.81
CA THR A 358 -11.62 -0.46 -0.53
C THR A 358 -12.24 -1.86 -0.64
N ILE A 359 -11.71 -2.71 -1.52
CA ILE A 359 -12.20 -4.07 -1.76
C ILE A 359 -11.50 -5.10 -0.85
N VAL A 360 -10.17 -4.96 -0.68
CA VAL A 360 -9.31 -6.02 -0.12
C VAL A 360 -8.88 -5.74 1.33
N ASN A 361 -8.57 -4.48 1.68
CA ASN A 361 -7.95 -4.16 2.96
C ASN A 361 -8.25 -2.73 3.45
N MET A 362 -9.20 -2.60 4.38
CA MET A 362 -9.60 -1.31 4.96
C MET A 362 -8.51 -0.65 5.81
N GLU A 363 -7.62 -1.42 6.45
CA GLU A 363 -6.54 -0.84 7.26
C GLU A 363 -5.55 -0.04 6.39
N GLN A 364 -5.19 -0.61 5.24
CA GLN A 364 -4.33 0.06 4.27
C GLN A 364 -5.03 1.24 3.59
N LEU A 365 -6.35 1.14 3.38
CA LEU A 365 -7.16 2.27 2.90
C LEU A 365 -7.03 3.48 3.84
N TYR A 366 -7.19 3.28 5.15
CA TYR A 366 -7.10 4.39 6.11
C TYR A 366 -5.70 4.99 6.14
N LYS A 367 -4.64 4.16 6.10
CA LYS A 367 -3.26 4.65 6.00
C LYS A 367 -3.05 5.50 4.74
N LEU A 368 -3.59 5.07 3.60
CA LEU A 368 -3.49 5.82 2.34
C LEU A 368 -4.20 7.18 2.43
N ILE A 369 -5.42 7.21 3.00
CA ILE A 369 -6.21 8.45 3.20
C ILE A 369 -5.47 9.43 4.11
N SER A 370 -4.91 8.95 5.22
CA SER A 370 -4.14 9.76 6.16
C SER A 370 -2.83 10.27 5.57
N SER A 371 -2.20 9.54 4.66
CA SER A 371 -0.97 9.95 3.97
C SER A 371 -1.23 10.95 2.83
N GLU A 372 -0.18 11.63 2.35
CA GLU A 372 -0.27 12.38 1.09
C GLU A 372 -0.56 11.43 -0.08
N ASN A 373 -1.58 11.75 -0.87
CA ASN A 373 -2.00 10.98 -2.04
C ASN A 373 -2.49 11.93 -3.14
N TYR A 374 -2.43 11.48 -4.39
CA TYR A 374 -2.70 12.28 -5.59
C TYR A 374 -4.03 11.95 -6.26
N CYS A 375 -4.93 11.24 -5.59
CA CYS A 375 -6.20 10.82 -6.17
C CYS A 375 -7.16 12.00 -6.40
N ASP A 376 -8.03 11.87 -7.41
CA ASP A 376 -9.14 12.81 -7.58
C ASP A 376 -10.18 12.61 -6.46
N THR A 377 -10.47 13.70 -5.76
CA THR A 377 -11.47 13.76 -4.70
C THR A 377 -12.86 13.33 -5.18
N LYS A 378 -13.25 13.68 -6.41
CA LYS A 378 -14.57 13.31 -6.93
C LYS A 378 -14.71 11.81 -7.16
N GLU A 379 -13.61 11.18 -7.58
CA GLU A 379 -13.56 9.74 -7.81
C GLU A 379 -13.59 8.97 -6.47
N PHE A 380 -12.98 9.52 -5.41
CA PHE A 380 -13.09 8.97 -4.07
C PHE A 380 -14.54 8.95 -3.56
N GLU A 381 -15.24 10.08 -3.67
CA GLU A 381 -16.60 10.24 -3.17
C GLU A 381 -17.55 9.24 -3.86
N SER A 382 -17.57 9.24 -5.19
CA SER A 382 -18.46 8.38 -5.97
C SER A 382 -18.21 6.89 -5.73
N PHE A 383 -16.95 6.49 -5.57
CA PHE A 383 -16.59 5.10 -5.36
C PHE A 383 -16.93 4.61 -3.94
N LEU A 384 -16.66 5.40 -2.90
CA LEU A 384 -16.99 5.03 -1.52
C LEU A 384 -18.49 5.00 -1.28
N GLU A 385 -19.25 5.92 -1.87
CA GLU A 385 -20.72 5.89 -1.81
C GLU A 385 -21.27 4.63 -2.47
N LYS A 386 -20.77 4.29 -3.67
CA LYS A 386 -21.15 3.05 -4.38
C LYS A 386 -20.88 1.80 -3.55
N HIS A 387 -19.76 1.77 -2.82
CA HIS A 387 -19.35 0.65 -1.96
C HIS A 387 -19.87 0.74 -0.51
N LYS A 388 -20.69 1.76 -0.18
CA LYS A 388 -21.27 2.00 1.16
C LYS A 388 -20.20 2.11 2.27
N LYS A 389 -19.06 2.73 1.96
CA LYS A 389 -17.93 2.95 2.88
C LYS A 389 -17.94 4.39 3.41
N PHE A 390 -18.95 4.69 4.22
CA PHE A 390 -19.27 6.04 4.68
C PHE A 390 -18.30 6.58 5.74
N TYR A 391 -17.71 5.72 6.57
CA TYR A 391 -16.69 6.13 7.54
C TYR A 391 -15.40 6.53 6.81
N ALA A 392 -14.94 5.75 5.83
CA ALA A 392 -13.79 6.15 5.00
C ALA A 392 -14.04 7.49 4.27
N LEU A 393 -15.25 7.70 3.76
CA LEU A 393 -15.67 8.96 3.13
C LEU A 393 -15.60 10.14 4.10
N SER A 394 -16.05 9.95 5.33
CA SER A 394 -15.97 10.98 6.37
C SER A 394 -14.53 11.41 6.69
N LEU A 395 -13.55 10.48 6.63
CA LEU A 395 -12.14 10.82 6.84
C LEU A 395 -11.56 11.68 5.71
N ILE A 396 -12.04 11.48 4.48
CA ILE A 396 -11.67 12.33 3.34
C ILE A 396 -12.22 13.74 3.55
N TYR A 397 -13.49 13.87 3.95
CA TYR A 397 -14.07 15.16 4.30
C TYR A 397 -13.38 15.85 5.48
N LYS A 398 -12.93 15.08 6.48
CA LYS A 398 -12.12 15.60 7.60
C LYS A 398 -10.82 16.20 7.09
N LYS A 399 -10.11 15.52 6.18
CA LYS A 399 -8.87 16.03 5.57
C LYS A 399 -9.08 17.30 4.71
N GLN A 400 -10.26 17.45 4.13
CA GLN A 400 -10.64 18.64 3.36
C GLN A 400 -11.19 19.79 4.22
N ASN A 401 -11.16 19.67 5.55
CA ASN A 401 -11.76 20.63 6.49
C ASN A 401 -13.27 20.86 6.27
N GLN A 402 -13.99 19.86 5.74
CA GLN A 402 -15.43 19.94 5.52
C GLN A 402 -16.20 19.40 6.73
N SER A 403 -16.09 20.07 7.89
CA SER A 403 -16.60 19.58 9.18
C SER A 403 -18.11 19.28 9.18
N LYS A 404 -18.90 20.04 8.42
CA LYS A 404 -20.36 19.80 8.26
C LYS A 404 -20.64 18.45 7.60
N ASN A 405 -19.93 18.12 6.52
CA ASN A 405 -20.13 16.87 5.78
C ASN A 405 -19.70 15.65 6.62
N VAL A 406 -18.62 15.78 7.40
CA VAL A 406 -18.17 14.74 8.35
C VAL A 406 -19.27 14.42 9.36
N LEU A 407 -19.76 15.46 10.04
CA LEU A 407 -20.73 15.32 11.12
C LEU A 407 -22.10 14.86 10.59
N ASP A 408 -22.53 15.34 9.42
CA ASP A 408 -23.76 14.87 8.77
C ASP A 408 -23.68 13.37 8.42
N LEU A 409 -22.54 12.89 7.91
CA LEU A 409 -22.32 11.47 7.65
C LEU A 409 -22.34 10.63 8.94
N TRP A 410 -21.64 11.07 9.97
CA TRP A 410 -21.60 10.36 11.26
C TRP A 410 -22.96 10.32 11.93
N ILE A 411 -23.77 11.38 11.82
CA ILE A 411 -25.16 11.39 12.28
C ILE A 411 -25.99 10.37 11.53
N LYS A 412 -25.91 10.33 10.18
CA LYS A 412 -26.65 9.35 9.37
C LYS A 412 -26.27 7.91 9.70
N ILE A 413 -24.98 7.65 9.96
CA ILE A 413 -24.52 6.33 10.44
C ILE A 413 -25.12 6.04 11.82
N THR A 414 -25.12 7.02 12.72
CA THR A 414 -25.64 6.89 14.09
C THR A 414 -27.16 6.69 14.14
N LEU A 415 -27.92 7.32 13.23
CA LEU A 415 -29.36 7.16 13.08
C LEU A 415 -29.75 5.83 12.42
N GLY A 416 -28.76 5.08 11.90
CA GLY A 416 -28.99 3.83 11.18
C GLY A 416 -29.47 4.02 9.73
N GLU A 417 -29.46 5.25 9.20
CA GLU A 417 -29.69 5.50 7.77
C GLU A 417 -28.58 4.87 6.92
N TYR A 418 -27.35 4.92 7.45
CA TYR A 418 -26.19 4.24 6.89
C TYR A 418 -25.63 3.21 7.87
N VAL A 419 -25.10 2.12 7.33
CA VAL A 419 -24.45 1.06 8.12
C VAL A 419 -22.98 1.04 7.74
N ASP A 420 -22.12 1.40 8.69
CA ASP A 420 -20.67 1.29 8.55
C ASP A 420 -20.07 0.73 9.85
N PRO A 421 -19.52 -0.50 9.84
CA PRO A 421 -19.00 -1.15 11.05
C PRO A 421 -17.75 -0.50 11.62
N ASP A 422 -17.01 0.25 10.80
CA ASP A 422 -15.70 0.79 11.17
C ASP A 422 -15.84 2.09 11.97
N PHE A 423 -17.04 2.68 12.02
CA PHE A 423 -17.33 3.88 12.79
C PHE A 423 -17.38 3.56 14.30
N LYS A 424 -16.56 4.26 15.10
CA LYS A 424 -16.41 3.99 16.54
C LYS A 424 -17.58 4.49 17.39
N GLY A 425 -18.51 5.21 16.78
CA GLY A 425 -19.70 5.73 17.44
C GLY A 425 -19.52 7.16 17.96
N ILE A 426 -20.38 7.52 18.91
CA ILE A 426 -20.57 8.91 19.36
C ILE A 426 -19.32 9.50 20.03
N SER A 427 -18.49 8.68 20.67
CA SER A 427 -17.22 9.13 21.26
C SER A 427 -16.35 9.87 20.23
N GLU A 428 -16.28 9.36 19.01
CA GLU A 428 -15.51 9.96 17.93
C GLU A 428 -16.12 11.28 17.43
N ILE A 429 -17.45 11.40 17.45
CA ILE A 429 -18.16 12.66 17.16
C ILE A 429 -17.78 13.73 18.19
N VAL A 430 -17.84 13.38 19.48
CA VAL A 430 -17.53 14.30 20.58
C VAL A 430 -16.07 14.74 20.54
N ASP A 431 -15.15 13.79 20.34
CA ASP A 431 -13.72 14.10 20.26
C ASP A 431 -13.43 15.03 19.07
N TYR A 432 -14.08 14.81 17.92
CA TYR A 432 -13.94 15.72 16.79
C TYR A 432 -14.56 17.09 17.06
N LEU A 433 -15.73 17.18 17.71
CA LEU A 433 -16.33 18.47 18.08
C LEU A 433 -15.42 19.29 19.00
N LYS A 434 -14.67 18.65 19.91
CA LYS A 434 -13.67 19.31 20.77
C LYS A 434 -12.48 19.87 19.97
N GLU A 435 -12.13 19.25 18.84
CA GLU A 435 -11.07 19.70 17.95
C GLU A 435 -11.49 20.90 17.07
N LEU A 436 -12.79 21.18 16.93
CA LEU A 436 -13.31 22.20 16.02
C LEU A 436 -13.32 23.61 16.63
N GLU A 437 -12.85 24.59 15.85
CA GLU A 437 -12.90 26.01 16.22
C GLU A 437 -14.23 26.71 15.85
N ASP A 438 -14.98 26.14 14.88
CA ASP A 438 -16.24 26.72 14.38
C ASP A 438 -17.38 26.56 15.39
N LYS A 439 -17.64 27.64 16.15
CA LYS A 439 -18.67 27.70 17.19
C LYS A 439 -20.09 27.43 16.67
N GLU A 440 -20.42 27.80 15.43
CA GLU A 440 -21.76 27.57 14.88
C GLU A 440 -22.00 26.09 14.58
N VAL A 441 -20.99 25.44 14.01
CA VAL A 441 -21.00 23.99 13.76
C VAL A 441 -21.08 23.25 15.09
N VAL A 442 -20.22 23.57 16.05
CA VAL A 442 -20.24 22.95 17.38
C VAL A 442 -21.62 23.08 18.02
N LEU A 443 -22.22 24.27 18.06
CA LEU A 443 -23.55 24.47 18.64
C LEU A 443 -24.62 23.64 17.93
N LYS A 444 -24.64 23.62 16.59
CA LYS A 444 -25.65 22.89 15.80
C LYS A 444 -25.61 21.39 16.11
N TYR A 445 -24.42 20.79 16.07
CA TYR A 445 -24.25 19.35 16.22
C TYR A 445 -24.29 18.91 17.69
N SER A 446 -23.78 19.71 18.62
CA SER A 446 -23.98 19.50 20.06
C SER A 446 -25.46 19.51 20.42
N ASN A 447 -26.24 20.46 19.88
CA ASN A 447 -27.70 20.48 20.11
C ASN A 447 -28.36 19.19 19.61
N TRP A 448 -27.97 18.65 18.44
CA TRP A 448 -28.50 17.37 17.95
C TRP A 448 -28.21 16.21 18.93
N ILE A 449 -26.96 16.12 19.44
CA ILE A 449 -26.58 15.09 20.42
C ILE A 449 -27.48 15.16 21.65
N PHE A 450 -27.73 16.36 22.18
CA PHE A 450 -28.54 16.56 23.38
C PHE A 450 -30.05 16.41 23.15
N THR A 451 -30.56 16.68 21.95
CA THR A 451 -32.01 16.60 21.67
C THR A 451 -32.47 15.23 21.17
N GLU A 452 -31.67 14.54 20.37
CA GLU A 452 -32.11 13.31 19.70
C GLU A 452 -31.68 12.02 20.41
N ARG A 453 -30.63 12.06 21.23
CA ARG A 453 -30.23 10.91 22.05
C ARG A 453 -30.29 11.24 23.54
N LYS A 454 -31.33 10.68 24.15
CA LYS A 454 -31.70 10.74 25.58
C LYS A 454 -30.80 9.88 26.48
N ASP A 455 -29.52 9.73 26.12
CA ASP A 455 -28.61 8.77 26.75
C ASP A 455 -27.93 9.35 28.01
N ASP A 456 -27.82 8.51 29.03
CA ASP A 456 -27.12 8.76 30.30
C ASP A 456 -25.57 8.69 30.14
N LEU A 457 -25.05 8.96 28.94
CA LEU A 457 -23.64 8.77 28.56
C LEU A 457 -22.69 9.87 29.07
N PHE A 458 -23.24 11.03 29.44
CA PHE A 458 -22.47 12.18 29.91
C PHE A 458 -22.85 12.51 31.34
N ASP A 459 -21.86 12.90 32.13
CA ASP A 459 -22.10 13.45 33.45
C ASP A 459 -22.92 14.74 33.34
N LYS A 460 -23.97 14.85 34.16
CA LYS A 460 -24.95 15.94 34.06
C LYS A 460 -24.30 17.29 34.32
N ASP A 461 -23.30 17.35 35.21
CA ASP A 461 -22.63 18.58 35.59
C ASP A 461 -21.63 19.01 34.51
N GLU A 462 -20.89 18.06 33.90
CA GLU A 462 -19.99 18.35 32.77
C GLU A 462 -20.73 18.94 31.56
N VAL A 463 -21.94 18.42 31.26
CA VAL A 463 -22.77 18.94 30.16
C VAL A 463 -23.25 20.35 30.47
N LEU A 464 -23.66 20.63 31.72
CA LEU A 464 -24.11 21.95 32.12
C LEU A 464 -22.97 22.98 32.08
N ASP A 465 -21.78 22.63 32.56
CA ASP A 465 -20.58 23.47 32.52
C ASP A 465 -20.15 23.78 31.08
N TYR A 466 -20.25 22.81 30.18
CA TYR A 466 -19.97 23.03 28.77
C TYR A 466 -21.00 23.96 28.13
N LEU A 467 -22.30 23.73 28.37
CA LEU A 467 -23.38 24.56 27.83
C LEU A 467 -23.31 26.03 28.32
N ASP A 468 -22.73 26.29 29.49
CA ASP A 468 -22.48 27.66 29.98
C ASP A 468 -21.60 28.48 29.03
N THR A 469 -20.72 27.83 28.25
CA THR A 469 -19.85 28.52 27.29
C THR A 469 -20.53 28.87 25.95
N PHE A 470 -21.71 28.30 25.65
CA PHE A 470 -22.39 28.42 24.35
C PHE A 470 -23.76 29.13 24.39
N GLY A 471 -24.22 29.53 25.58
CA GLY A 471 -25.36 30.43 25.77
C GLY A 471 -26.63 29.79 26.38
N SER A 472 -27.52 30.66 26.90
CA SER A 472 -28.64 30.26 27.79
C SER A 472 -29.73 29.39 27.14
N LYS A 473 -29.89 29.44 25.81
CA LYS A 473 -30.99 28.73 25.12
C LYS A 473 -30.79 27.21 25.06
N ALA A 474 -29.56 26.74 24.84
CA ALA A 474 -29.24 25.31 24.82
C ALA A 474 -29.29 24.73 26.24
N ARG A 475 -28.74 25.47 27.22
CA ARG A 475 -28.83 25.15 28.65
C ARG A 475 -30.29 25.01 29.11
N ARG A 476 -31.17 25.94 28.73
CA ARG A 476 -32.60 25.88 29.05
C ARG A 476 -33.23 24.58 28.58
N LYS A 477 -33.05 24.21 27.30
CA LYS A 477 -33.64 22.98 26.75
C LYS A 477 -33.14 21.73 27.45
N TYR A 478 -31.86 21.68 27.80
CA TYR A 478 -31.29 20.54 28.51
C TYR A 478 -31.84 20.44 29.95
N LEU A 479 -31.95 21.56 30.67
CA LEU A 479 -32.57 21.60 32.00
C LEU A 479 -34.06 21.23 31.96
N GLU A 480 -34.81 21.74 30.97
CA GLU A 480 -36.22 21.37 30.74
C GLU A 480 -36.37 19.87 30.53
N TYR A 481 -35.49 19.25 29.75
CA TYR A 481 -35.47 17.80 29.57
C TYR A 481 -35.19 17.04 30.87
N LEU A 482 -34.17 17.46 31.63
CA LEU A 482 -33.81 16.80 32.90
C LEU A 482 -34.96 16.87 33.92
N ILE A 483 -35.63 18.01 34.02
CA ILE A 483 -36.62 18.27 35.07
C ILE A 483 -38.02 17.84 34.63
N LEU A 484 -38.47 18.24 33.44
CA LEU A 484 -39.85 18.02 33.00
C LEU A 484 -40.06 16.63 32.39
N GLU A 485 -39.11 16.12 31.60
CA GLU A 485 -39.26 14.80 30.96
C GLU A 485 -38.69 13.67 31.80
N LYS A 486 -37.46 13.81 32.33
CA LYS A 486 -36.81 12.79 33.19
C LYS A 486 -37.28 12.83 34.64
N SER A 487 -38.07 13.84 35.04
CA SER A 487 -38.61 13.99 36.40
C SER A 487 -37.53 13.98 37.49
N ILE A 488 -36.36 14.57 37.22
CA ILE A 488 -35.29 14.72 38.21
C ILE A 488 -35.68 15.85 39.17
N ASP A 489 -36.05 15.49 40.40
CA ASP A 489 -36.41 16.46 41.46
C ASP A 489 -35.17 16.89 42.25
N ASP A 490 -34.33 17.72 41.63
CA ASP A 490 -33.14 18.30 42.24
C ASP A 490 -33.33 19.81 42.49
N ILE A 491 -33.15 20.25 43.73
CA ILE A 491 -33.39 21.64 44.14
C ILE A 491 -32.45 22.60 43.41
N GLN A 492 -31.19 22.23 43.19
CA GLN A 492 -30.21 23.09 42.53
C GLN A 492 -30.52 23.23 41.04
N LEU A 493 -30.85 22.13 40.34
CA LEU A 493 -31.24 22.16 38.94
C LEU A 493 -32.56 22.93 38.73
N ASN A 494 -33.54 22.70 39.58
CA ASN A 494 -34.81 23.43 39.57
C ASN A 494 -34.59 24.93 39.77
N THR A 495 -33.70 25.31 40.70
CA THR A 495 -33.36 26.72 40.94
C THR A 495 -32.66 27.32 39.72
N LYS A 496 -31.71 26.61 39.11
CA LYS A 496 -31.05 27.04 37.86
C LYS A 496 -32.05 27.26 36.72
N LEU A 497 -33.05 26.39 36.55
CA LEU A 497 -34.08 26.55 35.52
C LEU A 497 -35.06 27.70 35.85
N ALA A 498 -35.46 27.85 37.12
CA ALA A 498 -36.28 28.96 37.56
C ALA A 498 -35.61 30.32 37.31
N ILE A 499 -34.29 30.42 37.58
CA ILE A 499 -33.51 31.62 37.27
C ILE A 499 -33.51 31.91 35.77
N ILE A 500 -33.37 30.90 34.89
CA ILE A 500 -33.42 31.11 33.44
C ILE A 500 -34.79 31.64 32.98
N TYR A 501 -35.89 31.14 33.56
CA TYR A 501 -37.23 31.68 33.27
C TYR A 501 -37.40 33.10 33.79
N LEU A 502 -36.85 33.40 34.96
CA LEU A 502 -36.88 34.74 35.53
C LEU A 502 -36.03 35.74 34.73
N GLU A 503 -34.85 35.35 34.28
CA GLU A 503 -34.00 36.17 33.39
C GLU A 503 -34.70 36.46 32.06
N GLU A 504 -35.52 35.53 31.54
CA GLU A 504 -36.35 35.78 30.38
C GLU A 504 -37.41 36.85 30.63
N VAL A 505 -38.05 36.84 31.82
CA VAL A 505 -38.97 37.91 32.25
C VAL A 505 -38.22 39.25 32.31
N PHE A 506 -37.04 39.30 32.93
CA PHE A 506 -36.23 40.52 33.03
C PHE A 506 -35.82 41.06 31.66
N ARG A 507 -35.38 40.19 30.75
CA ARG A 507 -34.99 40.58 29.38
C ARG A 507 -36.16 41.16 28.59
N LEU A 508 -37.37 40.67 28.81
CA LEU A 508 -38.57 41.15 28.14
C LEU A 508 -39.19 42.37 28.84
N SER A 509 -38.81 42.62 30.09
CA SER A 509 -39.31 43.75 30.88
C SER A 509 -38.70 45.08 30.43
N THR A 510 -39.54 46.10 30.36
CA THR A 510 -39.11 47.50 30.41
C THR A 510 -39.94 48.20 31.49
N PRO A 511 -39.43 49.30 32.10
CA PRO A 511 -40.21 50.05 33.09
C PRO A 511 -41.58 50.45 32.56
N THR A 512 -41.63 50.91 31.30
CA THR A 512 -42.88 51.28 30.62
C THR A 512 -43.82 50.10 30.43
N LEU A 513 -43.32 48.94 30.00
CA LEU A 513 -44.16 47.76 29.75
C LEU A 513 -44.73 47.19 31.06
N THR A 514 -43.97 47.24 32.14
CA THR A 514 -44.38 46.75 33.46
C THR A 514 -45.50 47.63 34.01
N GLU A 515 -45.30 48.95 34.01
CA GLU A 515 -46.32 49.93 34.41
C GLU A 515 -47.57 49.88 33.52
N GLU A 516 -47.41 49.76 32.20
CA GLU A 516 -48.54 49.62 31.27
C GLU A 516 -49.36 48.36 31.56
N THR A 517 -48.71 47.23 31.81
CA THR A 517 -49.41 45.95 32.07
C THR A 517 -50.17 46.00 33.39
N GLU A 518 -49.58 46.59 34.44
CA GLU A 518 -50.23 46.80 35.73
C GLU A 518 -51.40 47.78 35.62
N ASN A 519 -51.22 48.90 34.94
CA ASN A 519 -52.30 49.86 34.71
C ASN A 519 -53.46 49.26 33.90
N LEU A 520 -53.16 48.43 32.90
CA LEU A 520 -54.19 47.73 32.12
C LEU A 520 -54.97 46.72 32.94
N PHE A 521 -54.33 46.06 33.90
CA PHE A 521 -55.02 45.17 34.84
C PHE A 521 -55.95 45.96 35.78
N LEU A 522 -55.44 47.03 36.39
CA LEU A 522 -56.19 47.89 37.30
C LEU A 522 -57.44 48.52 36.65
N HIS A 523 -57.38 48.82 35.34
CA HIS A 523 -58.50 49.39 34.57
C HIS A 523 -59.32 48.35 33.81
N SER A 524 -59.07 47.05 34.03
CA SER A 524 -59.86 46.01 33.38
C SER A 524 -61.25 45.90 34.02
N GLU A 525 -62.31 46.03 33.22
CA GLU A 525 -63.71 45.92 33.71
C GLU A 525 -64.13 44.47 34.01
N ASN A 526 -63.24 43.52 33.71
CA ASN A 526 -63.44 42.10 33.95
C ASN A 526 -62.90 41.78 35.35
N TYR A 527 -63.78 41.41 36.29
CA TYR A 527 -63.41 40.93 37.63
C TYR A 527 -62.69 39.56 37.54
N ILE A 528 -61.48 39.53 37.00
CA ILE A 528 -60.64 38.34 36.83
C ILE A 528 -59.34 38.49 37.65
N SER A 529 -58.76 37.38 38.08
CA SER A 529 -57.45 37.41 38.73
C SER A 529 -56.33 37.81 37.77
N TYR A 530 -55.22 38.30 38.31
CA TYR A 530 -54.06 38.74 37.54
C TYR A 530 -53.49 37.60 36.68
N ILE A 531 -53.50 36.36 37.18
CA ILE A 531 -53.08 35.18 36.42
C ILE A 531 -53.98 34.98 35.19
N ASN A 532 -55.30 35.06 35.35
CA ASN A 532 -56.25 34.92 34.25
C ASN A 532 -56.16 36.09 33.27
N PHE A 533 -55.87 37.30 33.74
CA PHE A 533 -55.59 38.46 32.89
C PHE A 533 -54.35 38.26 32.02
N LEU A 534 -53.24 37.77 32.60
CA LEU A 534 -52.02 37.46 31.84
C LEU A 534 -52.28 36.37 30.78
N ASP A 535 -53.09 35.36 31.10
CA ASP A 535 -53.39 34.24 30.20
C ASP A 535 -54.17 34.68 28.95
N GLN A 536 -55.03 35.70 29.09
CA GLN A 536 -55.83 36.24 27.98
C GLN A 536 -55.01 37.05 26.97
N ARG A 537 -53.92 37.71 27.40
CA ARG A 537 -53.15 38.63 26.55
C ARG A 537 -52.20 37.94 25.59
N ARG A 538 -51.64 36.79 25.99
CA ARG A 538 -50.73 35.93 25.19
C ARG A 538 -49.53 36.66 24.56
N ASP A 539 -49.16 37.84 25.03
CA ASP A 539 -47.94 38.51 24.58
C ASP A 539 -46.70 37.84 25.21
N PRO A 540 -45.51 37.96 24.58
CA PRO A 540 -44.31 37.26 25.03
C PRO A 540 -43.92 37.55 26.48
N PHE A 541 -44.20 38.76 26.98
CA PHE A 541 -43.89 39.16 28.35
C PHE A 541 -44.84 38.47 29.34
N CYS A 542 -46.16 38.53 29.10
CA CYS A 542 -47.14 37.84 29.93
C CYS A 542 -46.93 36.32 29.94
N LEU A 543 -46.59 35.72 28.79
CA LEU A 543 -46.28 34.28 28.70
C LEU A 543 -45.03 33.90 29.50
N ALA A 544 -43.99 34.73 29.49
CA ALA A 544 -42.79 34.50 30.29
C ALA A 544 -43.10 34.55 31.80
N LYS A 545 -43.90 35.53 32.26
CA LYS A 545 -44.35 35.63 33.66
C LYS A 545 -45.12 34.38 34.09
N LEU A 546 -46.09 33.94 33.29
CA LEU A 546 -46.87 32.73 33.57
C LEU A 546 -46.01 31.47 33.57
N HIS A 547 -45.05 31.36 32.64
CA HIS A 547 -44.17 30.21 32.56
C HIS A 547 -43.31 30.07 33.83
N PHE A 548 -42.72 31.18 34.29
CA PHE A 548 -42.02 31.22 35.57
C PHE A 548 -42.93 30.83 36.73
N PHE A 549 -44.12 31.44 36.83
CA PHE A 549 -45.08 31.18 37.91
C PHE A 549 -45.51 29.71 37.98
N HIS A 550 -45.87 29.10 36.85
CA HIS A 550 -46.32 27.71 36.83
C HIS A 550 -45.18 26.73 37.14
N PHE A 551 -43.98 27.01 36.66
CA PHE A 551 -42.82 26.17 36.97
C PHE A 551 -42.47 26.24 38.46
N THR A 552 -42.33 27.44 39.02
CA THR A 552 -41.97 27.61 40.43
C THR A 552 -43.05 27.06 41.35
N LYS A 553 -44.34 27.24 41.04
CA LYS A 553 -45.46 26.66 41.81
C LYS A 553 -45.40 25.13 41.90
N ASN A 554 -44.91 24.45 40.87
CA ASN A 554 -44.90 22.99 40.81
C ASN A 554 -43.55 22.36 41.22
N SER A 555 -42.44 23.08 41.11
CA SER A 555 -41.09 22.57 41.41
C SER A 555 -40.63 22.92 42.83
N LYS A 556 -39.64 22.19 43.37
CA LYS A 556 -38.92 22.59 44.60
C LYS A 556 -37.71 23.43 44.23
N VAL A 557 -37.68 24.68 44.68
CA VAL A 557 -36.62 25.65 44.37
C VAL A 557 -36.09 26.28 45.65
N ASP A 558 -34.88 26.82 45.59
CA ASP A 558 -34.33 27.68 46.65
C ASP A 558 -34.95 29.08 46.55
N SER A 559 -35.93 29.34 47.42
CA SER A 559 -36.64 30.62 47.49
C SER A 559 -35.70 31.80 47.77
N SER A 560 -34.64 31.59 48.56
CA SER A 560 -33.76 32.66 49.02
C SER A 560 -32.94 33.25 47.86
N ALA A 561 -32.33 32.38 47.05
CA ALA A 561 -31.53 32.77 45.89
C ALA A 561 -32.37 33.52 44.84
N ILE A 562 -33.62 33.08 44.62
CA ILE A 562 -34.51 33.72 43.65
C ILE A 562 -34.98 35.09 44.15
N LEU A 563 -35.35 35.21 45.44
CA LEU A 563 -35.78 36.48 46.03
C LEU A 563 -34.65 37.52 46.03
N GLU A 564 -33.41 37.13 46.36
CA GLU A 564 -32.24 38.01 46.27
C GLU A 564 -32.06 38.55 44.84
N LEU A 565 -32.20 37.67 43.84
CA LEU A 565 -32.08 38.07 42.44
C LEU A 565 -33.19 39.03 42.02
N ILE A 566 -34.43 38.83 42.46
CA ILE A 566 -35.54 39.74 42.18
C ILE A 566 -35.32 41.10 42.85
N GLN A 567 -34.93 41.11 44.12
CA GLN A 567 -34.68 42.34 44.90
C GLN A 567 -33.49 43.14 44.37
N SER A 568 -32.57 42.51 43.62
CA SER A 568 -31.45 43.20 42.98
C SER A 568 -31.86 44.08 41.78
N GLN A 569 -33.08 43.92 41.27
CA GLN A 569 -33.57 44.68 40.13
C GLN A 569 -34.17 46.03 40.55
N GLN A 570 -34.08 47.03 39.66
CA GLN A 570 -34.65 48.36 39.90
C GLN A 570 -36.19 48.41 39.77
N VAL A 571 -36.78 47.45 39.07
CA VAL A 571 -38.23 47.35 38.85
C VAL A 571 -38.83 46.37 39.87
N PRO A 572 -39.96 46.70 40.52
CA PRO A 572 -40.60 45.81 41.46
C PRO A 572 -41.34 44.68 40.72
N PHE A 573 -40.72 43.50 40.62
CA PHE A 573 -41.32 42.29 40.03
C PHE A 573 -42.25 41.60 41.03
N HIS A 574 -43.34 42.28 41.41
CA HIS A 574 -44.19 41.82 42.50
C HIS A 574 -44.84 40.46 42.21
N PHE A 575 -45.26 40.20 40.97
CA PHE A 575 -45.87 38.93 40.58
C PHE A 575 -44.90 37.74 40.70
N GLU A 576 -43.65 37.94 40.32
CA GLU A 576 -42.59 36.93 40.46
C GLU A 576 -42.27 36.67 41.93
N GLN A 577 -42.25 37.70 42.79
CA GLN A 577 -42.10 37.56 44.24
C GLN A 577 -43.26 36.77 44.86
N LEU A 578 -44.49 37.06 44.44
CA LEU A 578 -45.68 36.32 44.86
C LEU A 578 -45.58 34.82 44.53
N ALA A 579 -45.07 34.47 43.34
CA ALA A 579 -44.85 33.08 42.94
C ALA A 579 -43.98 32.31 43.95
N ILE A 580 -42.98 32.98 44.52
CA ILE A 580 -42.09 32.41 45.54
C ILE A 580 -42.74 32.42 46.92
N TYR A 581 -43.43 33.49 47.34
CA TYR A 581 -44.12 33.51 48.64
C TYR A 581 -45.20 32.43 48.76
N ILE A 582 -45.90 32.12 47.66
CA ILE A 582 -46.85 30.99 47.60
C ILE A 582 -46.20 29.66 47.99
N LYS A 583 -44.88 29.49 47.79
CA LYS A 583 -44.14 28.29 48.23
C LYS A 583 -43.76 28.28 49.70
N GLU A 584 -43.55 29.45 50.30
CA GLU A 584 -43.19 29.58 51.72
C GLU A 584 -44.39 29.35 52.66
N LYS A 585 -45.61 29.25 52.09
CA LYS A 585 -46.87 28.84 52.74
C LYS A 585 -47.34 29.73 53.90
N ASN A 586 -46.91 30.98 53.98
CA ASN A 586 -47.48 31.94 54.92
C ASN A 586 -48.72 32.61 54.32
N THR A 587 -49.89 31.98 54.52
CA THR A 587 -51.17 32.41 53.94
C THR A 587 -51.51 33.87 54.26
N ASN A 588 -51.19 34.36 55.47
CA ASN A 588 -51.50 35.73 55.87
C ASN A 588 -50.69 36.75 55.08
N GLU A 589 -49.39 36.49 54.89
CA GLU A 589 -48.51 37.36 54.11
C GLU A 589 -48.89 37.31 52.62
N ILE A 590 -49.27 36.15 52.10
CA ILE A 590 -49.72 35.99 50.71
C ILE A 590 -50.99 36.81 50.45
N ILE A 591 -51.98 36.77 51.34
CA ILE A 591 -53.22 37.55 51.20
C ILE A 591 -52.91 39.05 51.20
N THR A 592 -52.13 39.52 52.18
CA THR A 592 -51.70 40.91 52.23
C THR A 592 -50.95 41.31 50.96
N TYR A 593 -50.07 40.46 50.45
CA TYR A 593 -49.27 40.73 49.27
C TYR A 593 -50.11 40.78 47.98
N TYR A 594 -51.10 39.89 47.81
CA TYR A 594 -52.04 39.96 46.69
C TYR A 594 -52.81 41.28 46.68
N VAL A 595 -53.30 41.74 47.83
CA VAL A 595 -54.15 42.93 47.92
C VAL A 595 -53.33 44.23 47.85
N GLN A 596 -52.23 44.30 48.59
CA GLN A 596 -51.46 45.54 48.73
C GLN A 596 -50.43 45.77 47.63
N ASN A 597 -49.82 44.72 47.08
CA ASN A 597 -48.74 44.85 46.07
C ASN A 597 -49.20 44.52 44.65
N ILE A 598 -50.05 43.51 44.48
CA ILE A 598 -50.56 43.12 43.14
C ILE A 598 -51.89 43.82 42.81
N HIS A 599 -52.61 44.29 43.83
CA HIS A 599 -53.97 44.83 43.71
C HIS A 599 -54.97 43.83 43.10
N ASP A 600 -54.83 42.54 43.47
CA ASP A 600 -55.63 41.43 42.96
C ASP A 600 -56.39 40.68 44.08
N PRO A 601 -57.52 41.24 44.57
CA PRO A 601 -58.34 40.59 45.59
C PRO A 601 -59.04 39.32 45.05
N VAL A 602 -59.28 39.24 43.74
CA VAL A 602 -59.87 38.05 43.09
C VAL A 602 -58.89 36.89 43.12
N GLY A 603 -57.62 37.14 42.78
CA GLY A 603 -56.54 36.17 42.89
C GLY A 603 -56.27 35.72 44.33
N ALA A 604 -56.37 36.63 45.31
CA ALA A 604 -56.30 36.26 46.72
C ALA A 604 -57.42 35.29 47.12
N TYR A 605 -58.66 35.56 46.68
CA TYR A 605 -59.80 34.67 46.91
C TYR A 605 -59.61 33.30 46.24
N GLU A 606 -59.18 33.28 44.97
CA GLU A 606 -58.87 32.04 44.24
C GLU A 606 -57.78 31.22 44.96
N TYR A 607 -56.75 31.88 45.49
CA TYR A 607 -55.70 31.24 46.28
C TYR A 607 -56.28 30.60 47.55
N ILE A 608 -57.07 31.33 48.35
CA ILE A 608 -57.70 30.82 49.59
C ILE A 608 -58.56 29.59 49.30
N VAL A 609 -59.40 29.66 48.25
CA VAL A 609 -60.25 28.54 47.84
C VAL A 609 -59.40 27.33 47.43
N SER A 610 -58.32 27.54 46.69
CA SER A 610 -57.42 26.47 46.25
C SER A 610 -56.60 25.84 47.38
N ALA A 611 -56.39 26.57 48.49
CA ALA A 611 -55.60 26.15 49.64
C ALA A 611 -56.44 25.48 50.76
N GLU A 612 -57.71 25.15 50.51
CA GLU A 612 -58.68 24.66 51.51
C GLU A 612 -58.80 25.61 52.73
N GLY A 613 -58.71 26.92 52.49
CA GLY A 613 -58.59 27.93 53.52
C GLY A 613 -59.80 28.00 54.47
N GLU A 614 -59.50 28.22 55.75
CA GLU A 614 -60.49 28.46 56.81
C GLU A 614 -61.17 29.83 56.65
N MET A 615 -62.38 29.98 57.23
CA MET A 615 -63.16 31.25 57.20
C MET A 615 -62.37 32.47 57.69
N GLU A 616 -61.36 32.25 58.55
CA GLU A 616 -60.48 33.29 59.08
C GLU A 616 -59.72 34.05 57.96
N TYR A 617 -59.29 33.35 56.91
CA TYR A 617 -58.58 33.97 55.78
C TYR A 617 -59.49 34.81 54.89
N ILE A 618 -60.77 34.46 54.80
CA ILE A 618 -61.78 35.27 54.10
C ILE A 618 -62.03 36.57 54.87
N HIS A 619 -62.10 36.50 56.20
CA HIS A 619 -62.20 37.70 57.05
C HIS A 619 -60.99 38.62 56.87
N GLN A 620 -59.78 38.05 56.87
CA GLN A 620 -58.56 38.83 56.62
C GLN A 620 -58.55 39.46 55.22
N LEU A 621 -58.96 38.73 54.18
CA LEU A 621 -59.06 39.28 52.83
C LEU A 621 -59.99 40.51 52.80
N ILE A 622 -61.14 40.44 53.47
CA ILE A 622 -62.06 41.57 53.59
C ILE A 622 -61.40 42.75 54.31
N GLU A 623 -60.69 42.50 55.42
CA GLU A 623 -59.98 43.55 56.16
C GLU A 623 -58.88 44.21 55.31
N GLU A 624 -58.10 43.42 54.56
CA GLU A 624 -57.06 43.95 53.69
C GLU A 624 -57.64 44.74 52.51
N CYS A 625 -58.75 44.29 51.92
CA CYS A 625 -59.46 45.06 50.89
C CYS A 625 -59.96 46.40 51.44
N LEU A 626 -60.53 46.43 52.65
CA LEU A 626 -60.99 47.65 53.31
C LEU A 626 -59.85 48.62 53.70
N LYS A 627 -58.62 48.13 53.85
CA LYS A 627 -57.43 48.96 54.07
C LYS A 627 -56.84 49.52 52.77
N ALA A 628 -57.10 48.84 51.64
CA ALA A 628 -56.57 49.21 50.33
C ALA A 628 -57.48 50.21 49.59
N GLU A 629 -58.79 50.21 49.88
CA GLU A 629 -59.73 51.30 49.55
C GLU A 629 -59.45 52.57 50.35
#